data_AF-A0A961FUR2-F1
#
_entry.id   AF-A0A961FUR2-F1
#
_cell.length_a   1.000
_cell.length_b   1.000
_cell.length_c   1.000
_cell.angle_alpha   90.00
_cell.angle_beta   90.00
_cell.angle_gamma   90.00
#
_symmetry.space_group_name_H-M   'P 1'
#
loop_
_entity.id
_entity.type
_entity.pdbx_description
1 polymer ?
#
loop_
_entity_poly.entity_id
_entity_poly.type
_entity_poly.pdbx_seq_one_letter_code
_entity_poly.pdbx_strand_id
1 'polypeptide(L)'
;LKTAAFQKQQLAAGAFAYGAASGHVRVWPGTGFPYPGGEAAGALSRPAVPGSPATPPGVNPVGAFDPAAAGVYYGVLTETPAFTGGLENVKLTATGALSGMLRVNGIGHGFKGAFDLGTGLASVTIPRKGLDPAQLDLVLATTATADGFQFTGTLAIDGDTLGIDAQRRPSGLSKTNPSPHAGLYTLVLRAPDGADAALEPAGDGCGSLTVSFLGTCKALLILPDGAKASFVGHVSVDDEWSVHRSLYKGAAGGFVAGKLTARDLPGVGQLDGALRWVKPNGALPANVYPAGFDLSRAVVGSAYDRSQPVFDTLADDYFNAWLRLVGNGFGDIDRALTWTSANRLLYYGPEKVRVTFNARTGLVSGSYIDAAAGLNLKFNAAYLGEQQIVSGFYLDGGESELVTIEPRP
;
A
#
# COMPACT_ATOMS: atom_id res chain seq x y z
N LEU A 1 -28.14 35.53 2.02
CA LEU A 1 -28.37 35.38 3.48
C LEU A 1 -28.35 36.78 4.09
N LYS A 2 -29.42 37.22 4.78
CA LYS A 2 -29.41 38.44 5.60
C LYS A 2 -29.49 38.00 7.05
N THR A 3 -28.50 38.36 7.87
CA THR A 3 -28.45 38.03 9.31
C THR A 3 -28.58 39.29 10.14
N ALA A 4 -29.27 39.16 11.27
CA ALA A 4 -29.34 40.15 12.33
C ALA A 4 -28.66 39.56 13.57
N ALA A 5 -27.74 40.32 14.17
CA ALA A 5 -27.10 39.96 15.42
C ALA A 5 -27.79 40.69 16.57
N PHE A 6 -28.44 39.94 17.44
CA PHE A 6 -29.05 40.42 18.67
C PHE A 6 -28.01 40.39 19.80
N GLN A 7 -27.20 41.45 19.88
CA GLN A 7 -26.07 41.55 20.81
C GLN A 7 -26.45 41.32 22.28
N LYS A 8 -27.58 41.86 22.75
CA LYS A 8 -28.02 41.69 24.16
C LYS A 8 -28.52 40.29 24.50
N GLN A 9 -28.99 39.54 23.49
CA GLN A 9 -29.53 38.19 23.66
C GLN A 9 -28.48 37.13 23.34
N GLN A 10 -27.28 37.55 22.91
CA GLN A 10 -26.28 36.69 22.32
C GLN A 10 -26.95 35.74 21.33
N LEU A 11 -27.57 36.25 20.28
CA LEU A 11 -28.17 35.40 19.24
C LEU A 11 -27.90 36.05 17.89
N ALA A 12 -27.50 35.28 16.89
CA ALA A 12 -27.59 35.74 15.51
C ALA A 12 -28.68 34.92 14.82
N ALA A 13 -29.57 35.57 14.09
CA ALA A 13 -30.57 34.86 13.30
C ALA A 13 -30.71 35.53 11.95
N GLY A 14 -31.07 34.76 10.93
CA GLY A 14 -31.24 35.28 9.59
C GLY A 14 -32.30 34.50 8.83
N ALA A 15 -32.73 35.06 7.72
CA ALA A 15 -33.54 34.34 6.75
C ALA A 15 -32.70 34.08 5.50
N PHE A 16 -32.94 32.94 4.87
CA PHE A 16 -32.43 32.65 3.54
C PHE A 16 -33.57 32.22 2.62
N ALA A 17 -33.39 32.47 1.33
CA ALA A 17 -34.24 31.96 0.28
C ALA A 17 -33.37 31.18 -0.71
N TYR A 18 -33.88 30.04 -1.19
CA TYR A 18 -33.26 29.22 -2.21
C TYR A 18 -34.34 28.76 -3.20
N GLY A 19 -34.33 29.29 -4.42
CA GLY A 19 -35.43 29.14 -5.36
C GLY A 19 -36.74 29.73 -4.79
N ALA A 20 -37.82 28.95 -4.85
CA ALA A 20 -39.12 29.31 -4.25
C ALA A 20 -39.24 29.00 -2.75
N ALA A 21 -38.21 28.38 -2.15
CA ALA A 21 -38.21 28.03 -0.73
C ALA A 21 -37.58 29.14 0.13
N SER A 22 -38.06 29.28 1.36
CA SER A 22 -37.46 30.14 2.37
C SER A 22 -37.25 29.38 3.68
N GLY A 23 -36.21 29.77 4.41
CA GLY A 23 -35.84 29.18 5.70
C GLY A 23 -35.24 30.22 6.62
N HIS A 24 -35.01 29.83 7.87
CA HIS A 24 -34.34 30.65 8.86
C HIS A 24 -33.08 29.96 9.36
N VAL A 25 -32.08 30.77 9.72
CA VAL A 25 -30.84 30.37 10.39
C VAL A 25 -30.90 30.96 11.79
N ARG A 26 -30.55 30.17 12.81
CA ARG A 26 -30.33 30.63 14.17
C ARG A 26 -28.95 30.16 14.62
N VAL A 27 -28.09 31.13 14.88
CA VAL A 27 -26.75 30.99 15.45
C VAL A 27 -26.86 31.25 16.94
N TRP A 28 -26.62 30.20 17.72
CA TRP A 28 -26.57 30.23 19.17
C TRP A 28 -25.10 30.35 19.61
N PRO A 29 -24.69 31.44 20.28
CA PRO A 29 -23.40 31.56 20.94
C PRO A 29 -23.40 30.77 22.26
N GLY A 30 -22.32 30.04 22.54
CA GLY A 30 -22.03 29.50 23.87
C GLY A 30 -22.38 28.01 24.08
N THR A 31 -21.37 27.16 23.83
CA THR A 31 -20.83 26.03 24.63
C THR A 31 -21.71 25.00 25.36
N GLY A 32 -23.05 25.06 25.32
CA GLY A 32 -23.92 24.09 26.00
C GLY A 32 -24.46 22.96 25.11
N PHE A 33 -24.38 23.11 23.79
CA PHE A 33 -24.67 22.00 22.88
C PHE A 33 -23.39 21.17 22.81
N PRO A 34 -23.39 19.87 23.22
CA PRO A 34 -22.25 19.03 22.93
C PRO A 34 -22.04 19.11 21.43
N TYR A 35 -20.88 19.64 21.03
CA TYR A 35 -20.48 19.62 19.63
C TYR A 35 -20.57 18.14 19.22
N PRO A 36 -21.37 17.77 18.22
CA PRO A 36 -21.42 16.37 17.77
C PRO A 36 -20.00 15.96 17.42
N GLY A 37 -19.46 14.97 18.15
CA GLY A 37 -18.04 14.67 18.18
C GLY A 37 -17.33 14.90 19.52
N GLY A 38 -18.02 15.37 20.56
CA GLY A 38 -17.46 15.56 21.91
C GLY A 38 -17.49 14.31 22.78
N GLU A 39 -18.29 13.32 22.38
CA GLU A 39 -18.27 11.96 22.88
C GLU A 39 -17.02 11.20 22.39
N ALA A 40 -16.58 10.22 23.18
CA ALA A 40 -15.46 9.37 22.76
C ALA A 40 -15.88 8.50 21.56
N ALA A 41 -15.02 8.38 20.54
CA ALA A 41 -15.26 7.52 19.38
C ALA A 41 -15.21 6.02 19.72
N GLY A 42 -14.91 5.66 20.96
CA GLY A 42 -14.78 4.27 21.41
C GLY A 42 -13.44 3.65 21.04
N ALA A 43 -13.40 2.32 20.93
CA ALA A 43 -12.20 1.59 20.58
C ALA A 43 -11.72 1.98 19.17
N LEU A 44 -10.41 2.06 18.98
CA LEU A 44 -9.81 2.31 17.67
C LEU A 44 -9.96 1.10 16.76
N SER A 45 -10.72 1.24 15.67
CA SER A 45 -10.69 0.22 14.62
C SER A 45 -9.39 0.33 13.83
N ARG A 46 -8.82 -0.82 13.50
CA ARG A 46 -7.64 -0.92 12.65
C ARG A 46 -7.88 -1.94 11.56
N PRO A 47 -7.20 -1.80 10.41
CA PRO A 47 -7.24 -2.83 9.38
C PRO A 47 -6.86 -4.19 9.95
N ALA A 48 -7.75 -5.17 9.77
CA ALA A 48 -7.48 -6.57 10.01
C ALA A 48 -6.45 -7.07 8.99
N VAL A 49 -5.58 -7.96 9.46
CA VAL A 49 -4.60 -8.68 8.65
C VAL A 49 -4.89 -10.18 8.76
N PRO A 50 -4.50 -10.99 7.76
CA PRO A 50 -4.71 -12.44 7.83
C PRO A 50 -4.07 -13.05 9.08
N GLY A 51 -4.76 -14.00 9.71
CA GLY A 51 -4.22 -14.75 10.86
C GLY A 51 -3.07 -15.69 10.49
N SER A 52 -2.89 -16.00 9.21
CA SER A 52 -1.77 -16.78 8.69
C SER A 52 -1.34 -16.29 7.30
N PRO A 53 -0.04 -16.34 6.98
CA PRO A 53 0.45 -16.01 5.66
C PRO A 53 -0.09 -17.00 4.62
N ALA A 54 -0.13 -16.59 3.35
CA ALA A 54 -0.42 -17.49 2.25
C ALA A 54 0.62 -18.61 2.19
N THR A 55 0.16 -19.84 1.95
CA THR A 55 1.05 -20.97 1.69
C THR A 55 1.66 -20.81 0.30
N PRO A 56 3.00 -20.75 0.16
CA PRO A 56 3.62 -20.70 -1.16
C PRO A 56 3.25 -21.94 -1.99
N PRO A 57 3.16 -21.83 -3.33
CA PRO A 57 2.89 -22.98 -4.17
C PRO A 57 4.04 -24.00 -4.04
N GLY A 58 3.69 -25.28 -4.14
CA GLY A 58 4.71 -26.33 -4.22
C GLY A 58 5.46 -26.25 -5.54
N VAL A 59 6.80 -26.16 -5.48
CA VAL A 59 7.67 -26.00 -6.65
C VAL A 59 8.51 -27.26 -6.86
N ASN A 60 8.55 -27.77 -8.08
CA ASN A 60 9.34 -28.94 -8.47
C ASN A 60 10.34 -28.56 -9.56
N PRO A 61 11.66 -28.75 -9.36
CA PRO A 61 12.66 -28.58 -10.41
C PRO A 61 12.35 -29.44 -11.64
N VAL A 62 12.56 -28.89 -12.82
CA VAL A 62 12.48 -29.68 -14.06
C VAL A 62 13.80 -30.41 -14.30
N GLY A 63 13.73 -31.64 -14.80
CA GLY A 63 14.94 -32.43 -15.11
C GLY A 63 15.63 -32.06 -16.43
N ALA A 64 14.93 -31.38 -17.32
CA ALA A 64 15.43 -30.87 -18.61
C ALA A 64 14.68 -29.59 -18.97
N PHE A 65 15.26 -28.77 -19.85
CA PHE A 65 14.62 -27.51 -20.26
C PHE A 65 13.33 -27.76 -21.04
N ASP A 66 12.28 -27.01 -20.71
CA ASP A 66 11.01 -27.02 -21.44
C ASP A 66 10.84 -25.73 -22.27
N PRO A 67 10.79 -25.79 -23.61
CA PRO A 67 10.51 -24.64 -24.46
C PRO A 67 9.20 -23.90 -24.13
N ALA A 68 8.21 -24.58 -23.53
CA ALA A 68 6.96 -23.97 -23.09
C ALA A 68 7.15 -22.96 -21.93
N ALA A 69 8.29 -23.01 -21.23
CA ALA A 69 8.67 -22.05 -20.20
C ALA A 69 9.03 -20.66 -20.77
N ALA A 70 9.16 -20.51 -22.09
CA ALA A 70 9.50 -19.22 -22.70
C ALA A 70 8.54 -18.10 -22.27
N GLY A 71 9.04 -17.02 -21.70
CA GLY A 71 8.18 -16.00 -21.11
C GLY A 71 8.94 -14.85 -20.47
N VAL A 72 8.20 -14.06 -19.69
CA VAL A 72 8.76 -12.99 -18.85
C VAL A 72 8.51 -13.34 -17.39
N TYR A 73 9.54 -13.20 -16.58
CA TYR A 73 9.53 -13.54 -15.16
C TYR A 73 9.86 -12.30 -14.33
N TYR A 74 9.23 -12.23 -13.16
CA TYR A 74 9.54 -11.25 -12.12
C TYR A 74 9.68 -12.01 -10.81
N GLY A 75 10.58 -11.56 -9.95
CA GLY A 75 10.86 -12.27 -8.70
C GLY A 75 11.46 -11.40 -7.63
N VAL A 76 11.61 -12.00 -6.46
CA VAL A 76 12.27 -11.44 -5.29
C VAL A 76 13.54 -12.22 -4.98
N LEU A 77 14.45 -11.55 -4.27
CA LEU A 77 15.61 -12.17 -3.66
C LEU A 77 15.38 -12.28 -2.16
N THR A 78 15.76 -13.41 -1.58
CA THR A 78 15.55 -13.71 -0.16
C THR A 78 16.85 -14.10 0.52
N GLU A 79 17.20 -13.40 1.58
CA GLU A 79 18.14 -13.86 2.59
C GLU A 79 17.31 -14.48 3.71
N THR A 80 16.96 -15.76 3.57
CA THR A 80 15.88 -16.40 4.36
C THR A 80 15.93 -16.00 5.85
N PRO A 81 14.87 -15.35 6.38
CA PRO A 81 13.55 -15.12 5.78
C PRO A 81 13.33 -13.74 5.12
N ALA A 82 14.34 -12.88 5.02
CA ALA A 82 14.19 -11.47 4.65
C ALA A 82 14.33 -11.21 3.14
N PHE A 83 13.52 -10.31 2.59
CA PHE A 83 13.66 -9.87 1.19
C PHE A 83 14.80 -8.86 1.04
N THR A 84 15.63 -8.96 0.00
CA THR A 84 16.83 -8.09 -0.16
C THR A 84 16.91 -7.41 -1.53
N GLY A 85 16.08 -7.84 -2.48
CA GLY A 85 16.17 -7.40 -3.86
C GLY A 85 15.11 -8.02 -4.75
N GLY A 86 15.33 -7.96 -6.07
CA GLY A 86 14.42 -8.59 -7.02
C GLY A 86 15.00 -8.83 -8.41
N LEU A 87 14.31 -9.67 -9.15
CA LEU A 87 14.51 -9.92 -10.58
C LEU A 87 13.44 -9.18 -11.37
N GLU A 88 13.86 -8.34 -12.31
CA GLU A 88 12.97 -7.52 -13.13
C GLU A 88 13.06 -7.90 -14.60
N ASN A 89 11.90 -8.13 -15.22
CA ASN A 89 11.74 -8.35 -16.66
C ASN A 89 12.69 -9.42 -17.22
N VAL A 90 12.81 -10.54 -16.52
CA VAL A 90 13.67 -11.65 -16.93
C VAL A 90 12.99 -12.38 -18.08
N LYS A 91 13.53 -12.23 -19.29
CA LYS A 91 13.01 -12.83 -20.51
C LYS A 91 13.72 -14.16 -20.78
N LEU A 92 12.93 -15.23 -20.91
CA LEU A 92 13.36 -16.55 -21.34
C LEU A 92 12.79 -16.85 -22.74
N THR A 93 13.63 -17.38 -23.63
CA THR A 93 13.22 -17.82 -24.97
C THR A 93 13.01 -19.33 -25.03
N ALA A 94 12.27 -19.79 -26.05
CA ALA A 94 12.07 -21.23 -26.28
C ALA A 94 13.37 -21.99 -26.62
N THR A 95 14.45 -21.27 -26.90
CA THR A 95 15.80 -21.84 -27.13
C THR A 95 16.68 -21.86 -25.87
N GLY A 96 16.13 -21.51 -24.70
CA GLY A 96 16.87 -21.45 -23.44
C GLY A 96 17.63 -20.15 -23.18
N ALA A 97 17.78 -19.27 -24.17
CA ALA A 97 18.44 -17.97 -23.98
C ALA A 97 17.66 -17.09 -22.98
N LEU A 98 18.40 -16.46 -22.06
CA LEU A 98 17.91 -15.73 -20.91
C LEU A 98 18.54 -14.33 -20.86
N SER A 99 17.76 -13.31 -20.48
CA SER A 99 18.28 -11.99 -20.16
C SER A 99 17.38 -11.27 -19.16
N GLY A 100 17.92 -10.38 -18.34
CA GLY A 100 17.13 -9.66 -17.37
C GLY A 100 17.89 -8.58 -16.61
N MET A 101 17.24 -8.03 -15.59
CA MET A 101 17.83 -7.07 -14.65
C MET A 101 17.74 -7.65 -13.23
N LEU A 102 18.87 -7.71 -12.57
CA LEU A 102 18.99 -8.00 -11.14
C LEU A 102 19.01 -6.68 -10.37
N ARG A 103 18.20 -6.56 -9.31
CA ARG A 103 18.21 -5.41 -8.39
C ARG A 103 18.63 -5.87 -7.00
N VAL A 104 19.75 -5.33 -6.50
CA VAL A 104 20.23 -5.58 -5.13
C VAL A 104 20.60 -4.26 -4.50
N ASN A 105 20.16 -4.01 -3.26
CA ASN A 105 20.51 -2.81 -2.48
C ASN A 105 20.29 -1.48 -3.21
N GLY A 106 19.30 -1.44 -4.10
CA GLY A 106 18.97 -0.26 -4.89
C GLY A 106 19.64 -0.15 -6.27
N ILE A 107 20.59 -1.02 -6.58
CA ILE A 107 21.40 -0.96 -7.81
C ILE A 107 20.95 -2.03 -8.80
N GLY A 108 20.88 -1.66 -10.09
CA GLY A 108 20.53 -2.57 -11.18
C GLY A 108 21.76 -3.15 -11.89
N HIS A 109 21.77 -4.46 -12.08
CA HIS A 109 22.78 -5.21 -12.82
C HIS A 109 22.11 -6.01 -13.94
N GLY A 110 22.36 -5.62 -15.18
CA GLY A 110 21.86 -6.37 -16.34
C GLY A 110 22.65 -7.66 -16.54
N PHE A 111 21.98 -8.73 -16.94
CA PHE A 111 22.62 -10.02 -17.20
C PHE A 111 22.06 -10.70 -18.45
N LYS A 112 22.86 -11.61 -19.01
CA LYS A 112 22.51 -12.49 -20.13
C LYS A 112 23.11 -13.86 -19.88
N GLY A 113 22.41 -14.91 -20.28
CA GLY A 113 22.86 -16.29 -20.14
C GLY A 113 21.97 -17.24 -20.95
N ALA A 114 22.05 -18.52 -20.65
CA ALA A 114 21.15 -19.53 -21.20
C ALA A 114 20.98 -20.68 -20.20
N PHE A 115 19.83 -21.33 -20.25
CA PHE A 115 19.62 -22.62 -19.61
C PHE A 115 20.30 -23.72 -20.43
N ASP A 116 20.95 -24.63 -19.72
CA ASP A 116 21.36 -25.92 -20.26
C ASP A 116 20.12 -26.76 -20.57
N LEU A 117 20.03 -27.20 -21.82
CA LEU A 117 18.82 -27.87 -22.30
C LEU A 117 18.63 -29.26 -21.69
N GLY A 118 19.71 -29.93 -21.28
CA GLY A 118 19.69 -31.27 -20.72
C GLY A 118 19.36 -31.32 -19.24
N THR A 119 19.60 -30.23 -18.51
CA THR A 119 19.49 -30.19 -17.04
C THR A 119 18.47 -29.18 -16.51
N GLY A 120 18.04 -28.20 -17.32
CA GLY A 120 17.15 -27.14 -16.84
C GLY A 120 17.82 -26.16 -15.87
N LEU A 121 19.15 -26.12 -15.86
CA LEU A 121 19.96 -25.24 -15.00
C LEU A 121 20.57 -24.09 -15.82
N ALA A 122 20.70 -22.91 -15.24
CA ALA A 122 21.48 -21.82 -15.81
C ALA A 122 22.49 -21.31 -14.77
N SER A 123 23.72 -21.05 -15.20
CA SER A 123 24.76 -20.47 -14.36
C SER A 123 25.33 -19.25 -15.08
N VAL A 124 25.15 -18.08 -14.47
CA VAL A 124 25.38 -16.77 -15.10
C VAL A 124 26.25 -15.89 -14.22
N THR A 125 27.42 -15.53 -14.74
CA THR A 125 28.28 -14.53 -14.11
C THR A 125 27.84 -13.13 -14.51
N ILE A 126 27.49 -12.30 -13.53
CA ILE A 126 27.01 -10.93 -13.73
C ILE A 126 28.17 -9.96 -13.46
N PRO A 127 28.72 -9.30 -14.49
CA PRO A 127 29.80 -8.35 -14.30
C PRO A 127 29.29 -7.10 -13.58
N ARG A 128 30.02 -6.65 -12.55
CA ARG A 128 29.72 -5.44 -11.79
C ARG A 128 30.89 -4.47 -11.88
N LYS A 129 30.61 -3.20 -12.19
CA LYS A 129 31.67 -2.20 -12.40
C LYS A 129 32.32 -1.85 -11.07
N GLY A 130 33.62 -2.15 -10.94
CA GLY A 130 34.42 -1.84 -9.75
C GLY A 130 34.09 -2.69 -8.51
N LEU A 131 33.36 -3.80 -8.70
CA LEU A 131 32.98 -4.77 -7.67
C LEU A 131 33.23 -6.17 -8.22
N ASP A 132 33.32 -7.16 -7.34
CA ASP A 132 33.45 -8.56 -7.75
C ASP A 132 32.22 -9.01 -8.56
N PRO A 133 32.37 -9.87 -9.58
CA PRO A 133 31.22 -10.42 -10.29
C PRO A 133 30.26 -11.15 -9.35
N ALA A 134 28.96 -11.00 -9.57
CA ALA A 134 27.96 -11.80 -8.87
C ALA A 134 27.70 -13.09 -9.65
N GLN A 135 27.38 -14.18 -8.95
CA GLN A 135 27.11 -15.48 -9.56
C GLN A 135 25.63 -15.83 -9.38
N LEU A 136 24.92 -15.97 -10.49
CA LEU A 136 23.49 -16.26 -10.54
C LEU A 136 23.28 -17.68 -11.04
N ASP A 137 22.81 -18.56 -10.17
CA ASP A 137 22.48 -19.94 -10.50
C ASP A 137 20.96 -20.12 -10.41
N LEU A 138 20.34 -20.48 -11.54
CA LEU A 138 18.90 -20.64 -11.68
C LEU A 138 18.53 -22.08 -11.99
N VAL A 139 17.42 -22.51 -11.43
CA VAL A 139 16.75 -23.78 -11.68
C VAL A 139 15.39 -23.48 -12.27
N LEU A 140 15.12 -24.00 -13.48
CA LEU A 140 13.77 -23.97 -14.03
C LEU A 140 12.90 -24.94 -13.23
N ALA A 141 11.71 -24.50 -12.85
CA ALA A 141 10.80 -25.30 -12.04
C ALA A 141 9.34 -25.10 -12.47
N THR A 142 8.48 -26.01 -12.02
CA THR A 142 7.04 -25.98 -12.27
C THR A 142 6.25 -26.15 -10.98
N THR A 143 5.09 -25.53 -10.90
CA THR A 143 4.09 -25.78 -9.87
C THR A 143 3.08 -26.83 -10.33
N ALA A 144 2.10 -27.16 -9.48
CA ALA A 144 1.00 -28.04 -9.85
C ALA A 144 0.03 -27.40 -10.87
N THR A 145 0.11 -26.08 -11.07
CA THR A 145 -0.77 -25.32 -11.96
C THR A 145 -0.27 -25.39 -13.39
N ALA A 146 -1.18 -25.59 -14.35
CA ALA A 146 -0.84 -25.47 -15.77
C ALA A 146 -0.30 -24.07 -16.08
N ASP A 147 0.79 -23.96 -16.87
CA ASP A 147 1.54 -22.72 -17.10
C ASP A 147 2.30 -22.18 -15.87
N GLY A 148 2.36 -22.94 -14.77
CA GLY A 148 3.01 -22.61 -13.49
C GLY A 148 4.53 -22.70 -13.51
N PHE A 149 5.19 -22.12 -14.52
CA PHE A 149 6.65 -22.09 -14.55
C PHE A 149 7.22 -21.03 -13.61
N GLN A 150 8.31 -21.36 -12.93
CA GLN A 150 9.02 -20.49 -12.02
C GLN A 150 10.54 -20.66 -12.18
N PHE A 151 11.29 -19.67 -11.67
CA PHE A 151 12.71 -19.83 -11.41
C PHE A 151 12.93 -19.88 -9.91
N THR A 152 13.69 -20.89 -9.49
CA THR A 152 14.31 -20.94 -8.16
C THR A 152 15.82 -20.90 -8.32
N GLY A 153 16.56 -20.83 -7.21
CA GLY A 153 18.01 -20.91 -7.24
C GLY A 153 18.66 -19.96 -6.26
N THR A 154 19.89 -19.58 -6.55
CA THR A 154 20.73 -18.78 -5.67
C THR A 154 21.47 -17.68 -6.40
N LEU A 155 21.74 -16.59 -5.70
CA LEU A 155 22.62 -15.51 -6.11
C LEU A 155 23.72 -15.37 -5.06
N ALA A 156 24.97 -15.63 -5.44
CA ALA A 156 26.13 -15.28 -4.64
C ALA A 156 26.61 -13.87 -5.00
N ILE A 157 26.60 -12.96 -4.02
CA ILE A 157 26.94 -11.55 -4.21
C ILE A 157 27.51 -10.95 -2.93
N ASP A 158 28.63 -10.23 -3.03
CA ASP A 158 29.26 -9.53 -1.89
C ASP A 158 29.54 -10.40 -0.64
N GLY A 159 29.70 -11.72 -0.83
CA GLY A 159 29.90 -12.69 0.26
C GLY A 159 28.62 -13.35 0.77
N ASP A 160 27.45 -12.86 0.36
CA ASP A 160 26.15 -13.39 0.74
C ASP A 160 25.62 -14.37 -0.31
N THR A 161 24.76 -15.30 0.13
CA THR A 161 23.98 -16.17 -0.76
C THR A 161 22.50 -15.90 -0.56
N LEU A 162 21.86 -15.38 -1.62
CA LEU A 162 20.45 -15.05 -1.63
C LEU A 162 19.66 -16.12 -2.40
N GLY A 163 18.53 -16.55 -1.88
CA GLY A 163 17.55 -17.36 -2.58
C GLY A 163 16.81 -16.56 -3.65
N ILE A 164 16.34 -17.26 -4.68
CA ILE A 164 15.57 -16.70 -5.78
C ILE A 164 14.20 -17.35 -5.83
N ASP A 165 13.20 -16.52 -6.01
CA ASP A 165 11.81 -16.93 -6.26
C ASP A 165 11.20 -15.98 -7.30
N ALA A 166 11.08 -16.46 -8.54
CA ALA A 166 10.56 -15.68 -9.66
C ALA A 166 9.47 -16.40 -10.43
N GLN A 167 8.32 -15.76 -10.58
CA GLN A 167 7.14 -16.33 -11.21
C GLN A 167 7.00 -15.86 -12.65
N ARG A 168 6.60 -16.78 -13.54
CA ARG A 168 6.31 -16.43 -14.93
C ARG A 168 5.03 -15.60 -15.04
N ARG A 169 5.03 -14.68 -15.99
CA ARG A 169 3.83 -13.98 -16.43
C ARG A 169 2.88 -14.96 -17.13
N PRO A 170 1.59 -15.02 -16.74
CA PRO A 170 0.61 -15.87 -17.41
C PRO A 170 0.56 -15.61 -18.92
N SER A 171 0.60 -16.67 -19.73
CA SER A 171 0.68 -16.57 -21.19
C SER A 171 -0.67 -16.65 -21.90
N GLY A 172 -1.69 -17.26 -21.25
CA GLY A 172 -3.02 -17.51 -21.82
C GLY A 172 -4.08 -16.43 -21.63
N LEU A 173 -3.72 -15.27 -21.03
CA LEU A 173 -4.68 -14.21 -20.72
C LEU A 173 -5.00 -13.33 -21.93
N SER A 174 -6.27 -13.03 -22.12
CA SER A 174 -6.77 -12.22 -23.23
C SER A 174 -8.06 -11.48 -22.86
N LYS A 175 -8.64 -10.71 -23.78
CA LYS A 175 -9.94 -10.05 -23.52
C LYS A 175 -11.09 -11.05 -23.34
N THR A 176 -11.03 -12.20 -24.00
CA THR A 176 -12.03 -13.27 -23.90
C THR A 176 -11.71 -14.30 -22.83
N ASN A 177 -10.51 -14.23 -22.25
CA ASN A 177 -10.06 -15.02 -21.11
C ASN A 177 -9.29 -14.10 -20.13
N PRO A 178 -9.99 -13.16 -19.45
CA PRO A 178 -9.34 -12.17 -18.62
C PRO A 178 -8.76 -12.81 -17.35
N SER A 179 -7.77 -12.14 -16.74
CA SER A 179 -7.29 -12.48 -15.40
C SER A 179 -8.45 -12.47 -14.40
N PRO A 180 -8.57 -13.49 -13.51
CA PRO A 180 -9.59 -13.49 -12.46
C PRO A 180 -9.41 -12.34 -11.46
N HIS A 181 -8.19 -11.80 -11.36
CA HIS A 181 -7.84 -10.70 -10.47
C HIS A 181 -7.92 -9.33 -11.13
N ALA A 182 -8.49 -9.23 -12.34
CA ALA A 182 -8.58 -7.95 -13.04
C ALA A 182 -9.48 -6.97 -12.28
N GLY A 183 -8.94 -5.78 -11.97
CA GLY A 183 -9.67 -4.82 -11.16
C GLY A 183 -8.81 -3.69 -10.62
N LEU A 184 -9.44 -2.91 -9.75
CA LEU A 184 -8.78 -1.87 -8.96
C LEU A 184 -8.77 -2.34 -7.52
N TYR A 185 -7.70 -2.01 -6.82
CA TYR A 185 -7.51 -2.37 -5.43
C TYR A 185 -6.92 -1.18 -4.68
N THR A 186 -7.26 -1.08 -3.42
CA THR A 186 -6.60 -0.22 -2.44
C THR A 186 -5.75 -1.09 -1.53
N LEU A 187 -4.63 -0.54 -1.06
CA LEU A 187 -3.65 -1.26 -0.25
C LEU A 187 -3.39 -0.51 1.04
N VAL A 188 -3.22 -1.25 2.13
CA VAL A 188 -2.72 -0.74 3.39
C VAL A 188 -1.52 -1.57 3.83
N LEU A 189 -0.42 -0.90 4.16
CA LEU A 189 0.76 -1.47 4.81
C LEU A 189 0.60 -1.23 6.31
N ARG A 190 0.18 -2.26 7.04
CA ARG A 190 -0.23 -2.17 8.44
C ARG A 190 1.00 -1.99 9.35
N ALA A 191 1.05 -0.91 10.12
CA ALA A 191 2.00 -0.77 11.22
C ALA A 191 1.61 -1.73 12.37
N PRO A 192 2.50 -2.22 13.24
CA PRO A 192 2.16 -3.04 14.40
C PRO A 192 1.24 -2.31 15.38
N ASP A 193 0.61 -3.09 16.25
CA ASP A 193 -0.06 -2.52 17.42
C ASP A 193 0.98 -2.11 18.47
N GLY A 194 0.89 -0.87 18.95
CA GLY A 194 1.83 -0.33 19.93
C GLY A 194 3.23 -0.02 19.38
N ALA A 195 3.37 0.22 18.06
CA ALA A 195 4.62 0.67 17.47
C ALA A 195 5.14 1.94 18.16
N ASP A 196 6.44 1.98 18.45
CA ASP A 196 7.10 3.17 18.99
C ASP A 196 7.42 4.13 17.84
N ALA A 197 6.63 5.20 17.74
CA ALA A 197 6.72 6.20 16.68
C ALA A 197 8.10 6.84 16.54
N ALA A 198 8.92 6.84 17.60
CA ALA A 198 10.29 7.39 17.59
C ALA A 198 11.31 6.44 16.93
N LEU A 199 11.07 5.13 16.97
CA LEU A 199 11.96 4.11 16.44
C LEU A 199 11.53 3.61 15.07
N GLU A 200 10.22 3.54 14.84
CA GLU A 200 9.66 3.07 13.60
C GLU A 200 8.32 3.74 13.26
N PRO A 201 7.92 3.69 11.99
CA PRO A 201 6.59 4.09 11.56
C PRO A 201 5.42 3.46 12.32
N ALA A 202 4.66 4.29 13.04
CA ALA A 202 3.44 3.89 13.75
C ALA A 202 2.15 4.06 12.94
N GLY A 203 2.15 4.93 11.93
CA GLY A 203 1.06 5.06 10.96
C GLY A 203 1.05 3.98 9.88
N ASP A 204 -0.14 3.71 9.31
CA ASP A 204 -0.28 2.73 8.24
C ASP A 204 0.13 3.33 6.89
N GLY A 205 0.91 2.60 6.08
CA GLY A 205 1.18 3.00 4.69
C GLY A 205 -0.06 2.78 3.82
N CYS A 206 -0.19 3.52 2.73
CA CYS A 206 -1.39 3.47 1.88
C CYS A 206 -1.06 3.40 0.40
N GLY A 207 -1.92 2.76 -0.40
CA GLY A 207 -1.64 2.54 -1.80
C GLY A 207 -2.84 2.21 -2.67
N SER A 208 -2.59 2.15 -3.97
CA SER A 208 -3.56 1.74 -4.98
C SER A 208 -2.89 0.80 -5.96
N LEU A 209 -3.61 -0.23 -6.40
CA LEU A 209 -3.20 -1.21 -7.39
C LEU A 209 -4.24 -1.29 -8.51
N THR A 210 -3.76 -1.42 -9.73
CA THR A 210 -4.58 -1.79 -10.89
C THR A 210 -4.03 -3.08 -11.47
N VAL A 211 -4.90 -4.07 -11.61
CA VAL A 211 -4.64 -5.30 -12.33
C VAL A 211 -5.41 -5.27 -13.63
N SER A 212 -4.71 -5.32 -14.75
CA SER A 212 -5.34 -5.38 -16.07
C SER A 212 -5.95 -6.75 -16.36
N PHE A 213 -6.79 -6.84 -17.39
CA PHE A 213 -7.28 -8.14 -17.88
C PHE A 213 -6.16 -9.11 -18.32
N LEU A 214 -4.94 -8.62 -18.55
CA LEU A 214 -3.75 -9.43 -18.86
C LEU A 214 -2.94 -9.81 -17.60
N GLY A 215 -3.48 -9.60 -16.40
CA GLY A 215 -2.80 -9.86 -15.13
C GLY A 215 -1.66 -8.89 -14.81
N THR A 216 -1.36 -7.93 -15.70
CA THR A 216 -0.32 -6.92 -15.47
C THR A 216 -0.74 -5.97 -14.36
N CYS A 217 0.15 -5.77 -13.40
CA CYS A 217 -0.04 -4.94 -12.22
C CYS A 217 0.63 -3.58 -12.39
N LYS A 218 -0.04 -2.53 -11.92
CA LYS A 218 0.54 -1.20 -11.68
C LYS A 218 0.09 -0.73 -10.31
N ALA A 219 1.02 -0.48 -9.41
CA ALA A 219 0.69 0.01 -8.08
C ALA A 219 1.51 1.23 -7.68
N LEU A 220 0.94 2.01 -6.77
CA LEU A 220 1.59 3.07 -6.03
C LEU A 220 1.41 2.75 -4.54
N LEU A 221 2.50 2.77 -3.79
CA LEU A 221 2.51 2.72 -2.34
C LEU A 221 3.15 4.01 -1.81
N ILE A 222 2.50 4.61 -0.82
CA ILE A 222 2.98 5.76 -0.06
C ILE A 222 3.30 5.22 1.33
N LEU A 223 4.58 5.23 1.66
CA LEU A 223 5.10 4.73 2.92
C LEU A 223 4.97 5.81 4.00
N PRO A 224 4.81 5.43 5.27
CA PRO A 224 4.60 6.38 6.35
C PRO A 224 5.71 7.43 6.54
N ASP A 225 6.93 7.17 6.07
CA ASP A 225 8.01 8.16 6.09
C ASP A 225 7.93 9.19 4.94
N GLY A 226 6.87 9.11 4.14
CA GLY A 226 6.61 9.96 2.97
C GLY A 226 7.18 9.46 1.66
N ALA A 227 8.01 8.40 1.66
CA ALA A 227 8.52 7.81 0.42
C ALA A 227 7.41 7.21 -0.44
N LYS A 228 7.60 7.27 -1.76
CA LYS A 228 6.66 6.70 -2.74
C LYS A 228 7.34 5.64 -3.56
N ALA A 229 6.71 4.48 -3.67
CA ALA A 229 7.15 3.37 -4.48
C ALA A 229 6.12 3.06 -5.57
N SER A 230 6.55 3.01 -6.83
CA SER A 230 5.69 2.59 -7.94
C SER A 230 6.11 1.23 -8.45
N PHE A 231 5.19 0.26 -8.44
CA PHE A 231 5.45 -1.11 -8.84
C PHE A 231 4.80 -1.42 -10.18
N VAL A 232 5.48 -2.26 -10.96
CA VAL A 232 4.99 -2.88 -12.18
C VAL A 232 5.38 -4.34 -12.13
N GLY A 233 4.47 -5.22 -12.54
CA GLY A 233 4.69 -6.66 -12.56
C GLY A 233 3.45 -7.37 -13.08
N HIS A 234 3.19 -8.57 -12.57
CA HIS A 234 2.01 -9.36 -12.89
C HIS A 234 1.62 -10.23 -11.70
N VAL A 235 0.34 -10.59 -11.64
CA VAL A 235 -0.11 -11.74 -10.83
C VAL A 235 0.18 -13.01 -11.62
N SER A 236 0.85 -13.97 -11.00
CA SER A 236 1.17 -15.27 -11.60
C SER A 236 -0.07 -16.16 -11.70
N VAL A 237 0.06 -17.35 -12.30
CA VAL A 237 -1.02 -18.34 -12.33
C VAL A 237 -1.27 -19.00 -10.97
N ASP A 238 -0.34 -18.84 -10.03
CA ASP A 238 -0.43 -19.31 -8.64
C ASP A 238 -0.85 -18.16 -7.70
N ASP A 239 -1.45 -17.11 -8.26
CA ASP A 239 -1.96 -15.93 -7.55
C ASP A 239 -0.90 -15.07 -6.83
N GLU A 240 0.38 -15.24 -7.16
CA GLU A 240 1.48 -14.53 -6.52
C GLU A 240 1.92 -13.30 -7.32
N TRP A 241 2.31 -12.24 -6.61
CA TRP A 241 2.91 -11.05 -7.19
C TRP A 241 4.13 -10.60 -6.39
N SER A 242 5.30 -10.78 -7.00
CA SER A 242 6.59 -10.29 -6.48
C SER A 242 6.75 -8.79 -6.69
N VAL A 243 7.19 -8.08 -5.65
CA VAL A 243 7.44 -6.64 -5.68
C VAL A 243 8.81 -6.29 -5.11
N HIS A 244 9.51 -5.36 -5.75
CA HIS A 244 10.75 -4.78 -5.24
C HIS A 244 10.94 -3.38 -5.83
N ARG A 245 11.29 -2.38 -5.02
CA ARG A 245 11.72 -1.07 -5.49
C ARG A 245 12.78 -0.47 -4.58
N SER A 246 13.78 0.13 -5.21
CA SER A 246 14.75 0.99 -4.55
C SER A 246 14.07 2.26 -4.02
N LEU A 247 14.41 2.64 -2.80
CA LEU A 247 13.94 3.86 -2.16
C LEU A 247 15.10 4.84 -1.94
N TYR A 248 14.77 6.05 -1.51
CA TYR A 248 15.74 7.06 -1.02
C TYR A 248 16.90 7.32 -1.98
N LYS A 249 16.60 8.01 -3.09
CA LYS A 249 17.58 8.36 -4.12
C LYS A 249 18.90 8.88 -3.51
N GLY A 250 20.00 8.20 -3.81
CA GLY A 250 21.35 8.59 -3.38
C GLY A 250 21.83 7.91 -2.09
N ALA A 251 20.97 7.19 -1.36
CA ALA A 251 21.38 6.31 -0.28
C ALA A 251 21.47 4.86 -0.80
N ALA A 252 22.60 4.19 -0.54
CA ALA A 252 22.72 2.77 -0.82
C ALA A 252 21.92 1.96 0.22
N GLY A 253 21.30 0.85 -0.19
CA GLY A 253 20.64 -0.09 0.73
C GLY A 253 19.19 0.25 1.10
N GLY A 254 18.61 1.35 0.60
CA GLY A 254 17.20 1.67 0.82
C GLY A 254 16.27 0.99 -0.16
N PHE A 255 15.28 0.24 0.32
CA PHE A 255 14.33 -0.47 -0.55
C PHE A 255 13.03 -0.85 0.16
N VAL A 256 12.04 -1.26 -0.65
CA VAL A 256 10.86 -2.01 -0.23
C VAL A 256 10.71 -3.23 -1.13
N ALA A 257 10.53 -4.41 -0.55
CA ALA A 257 10.45 -5.66 -1.29
C ALA A 257 9.59 -6.70 -0.57
N GLY A 258 8.95 -7.59 -1.33
CA GLY A 258 8.20 -8.70 -0.79
C GLY A 258 7.31 -9.36 -1.81
N LYS A 259 6.38 -10.17 -1.32
CA LYS A 259 5.45 -10.94 -2.14
C LYS A 259 4.04 -10.73 -1.61
N LEU A 260 3.12 -10.50 -2.54
CA LEU A 260 1.69 -10.42 -2.30
C LEU A 260 1.01 -11.62 -2.95
N THR A 261 -0.11 -12.05 -2.39
CA THR A 261 -0.94 -13.15 -2.89
C THR A 261 -2.36 -12.64 -3.05
N ALA A 262 -2.95 -12.90 -4.22
CA ALA A 262 -4.35 -12.62 -4.48
C ALA A 262 -5.21 -13.78 -3.99
N ARG A 263 -5.94 -13.58 -2.89
CA ARG A 263 -6.87 -14.58 -2.33
C ARG A 263 -7.98 -13.88 -1.59
N ASP A 264 -9.17 -14.45 -1.64
CA ASP A 264 -10.34 -13.89 -0.96
C ASP A 264 -10.41 -14.37 0.49
N LEU A 265 -10.31 -13.43 1.42
CA LEU A 265 -10.39 -13.66 2.86
C LEU A 265 -11.53 -12.81 3.42
N PRO A 266 -12.68 -13.42 3.76
CA PRO A 266 -13.86 -12.71 4.22
C PRO A 266 -13.56 -11.78 5.40
N GLY A 267 -13.96 -10.50 5.28
CA GLY A 267 -13.72 -9.49 6.31
C GLY A 267 -12.27 -9.01 6.44
N VAL A 268 -11.36 -9.46 5.56
CA VAL A 268 -9.96 -8.99 5.51
C VAL A 268 -9.68 -8.32 4.16
N GLY A 269 -9.83 -9.05 3.06
CA GLY A 269 -9.58 -8.50 1.73
C GLY A 269 -9.29 -9.56 0.68
N GLN A 270 -8.93 -9.11 -0.51
CA GLN A 270 -8.69 -9.94 -1.70
C GLN A 270 -7.20 -10.02 -2.09
N LEU A 271 -6.34 -9.36 -1.33
CA LEU A 271 -4.90 -9.35 -1.52
C LEU A 271 -4.24 -9.24 -0.15
N ASP A 272 -3.22 -10.03 0.10
CA ASP A 272 -2.40 -9.91 1.30
C ASP A 272 -0.95 -10.30 1.08
N GLY A 273 -0.09 -10.03 2.06
CA GLY A 273 1.30 -10.45 2.03
C GLY A 273 2.14 -9.69 3.02
N ALA A 274 3.45 -9.67 2.80
CA ALA A 274 4.38 -8.91 3.64
C ALA A 274 5.43 -8.21 2.80
N LEU A 275 5.78 -6.99 3.20
CA LEU A 275 6.86 -6.21 2.62
C LEU A 275 7.92 -5.92 3.68
N ARG A 276 9.18 -6.23 3.36
CA ARG A 276 10.33 -5.67 4.06
C ARG A 276 10.58 -4.27 3.53
N TRP A 277 10.78 -3.33 4.43
CA TRP A 277 11.03 -1.92 4.13
C TRP A 277 12.23 -1.45 4.94
N VAL A 278 13.27 -1.02 4.22
CA VAL A 278 14.55 -0.63 4.80
C VAL A 278 14.81 0.84 4.47
N LYS A 279 15.01 1.62 5.53
CA LYS A 279 15.55 2.99 5.47
C LYS A 279 16.95 3.00 6.08
N PRO A 280 18.00 3.28 5.29
CA PRO A 280 19.34 3.44 5.83
C PRO A 280 19.46 4.65 6.76
N ASN A 281 20.39 4.58 7.70
CA ASN A 281 20.76 5.73 8.53
C ASN A 281 21.17 6.93 7.65
N GLY A 282 20.63 8.11 7.95
CA GLY A 282 20.89 9.34 7.21
C GLY A 282 20.24 9.42 5.82
N ALA A 283 19.43 8.44 5.42
CA ALA A 283 18.72 8.48 4.15
C ALA A 283 17.70 9.64 4.10
N LEU A 284 17.60 10.30 2.95
CA LEU A 284 16.67 11.42 2.78
C LEU A 284 15.20 10.95 2.71
N PRO A 285 14.24 11.69 3.31
CA PRO A 285 14.44 12.94 4.05
C PRO A 285 15.06 12.69 5.43
N ALA A 286 16.19 13.36 5.72
CA ALA A 286 17.01 13.09 6.91
C ALA A 286 16.37 13.55 8.23
N ASN A 287 15.32 14.38 8.17
CA ASN A 287 14.55 14.82 9.33
C ASN A 287 13.40 13.86 9.67
N VAL A 288 13.22 12.78 8.92
CA VAL A 288 12.17 11.78 9.15
C VAL A 288 12.88 10.47 9.40
N TYR A 289 12.75 9.86 10.60
CA TYR A 289 13.50 8.65 10.98
C TYR A 289 15.01 8.73 10.62
N PRO A 290 15.78 9.69 11.18
CA PRO A 290 17.19 9.91 10.84
C PRO A 290 18.05 8.67 11.05
N ALA A 291 17.79 7.90 12.11
CA ALA A 291 18.52 6.68 12.44
C ALA A 291 18.28 5.52 11.44
N GLY A 292 17.26 5.64 10.59
CA GLY A 292 16.81 4.55 9.73
C GLY A 292 16.04 3.47 10.48
N PHE A 293 15.64 2.43 9.75
CA PHE A 293 14.96 1.24 10.26
C PHE A 293 15.02 0.10 9.23
N ASP A 294 14.78 -1.12 9.70
CA ASP A 294 14.60 -2.33 8.87
C ASP A 294 13.45 -3.14 9.48
N LEU A 295 12.35 -3.23 8.76
CA LEU A 295 11.11 -3.77 9.29
C LEU A 295 10.32 -4.53 8.22
N SER A 296 9.56 -5.51 8.69
CA SER A 296 8.61 -6.25 7.86
C SER A 296 7.19 -5.90 8.30
N ARG A 297 6.33 -5.58 7.34
CA ARG A 297 4.96 -5.13 7.58
C ARG A 297 3.98 -5.93 6.74
N ALA A 298 2.86 -6.29 7.33
CA ALA A 298 1.76 -6.93 6.62
C ALA A 298 1.12 -5.95 5.64
N VAL A 299 0.74 -6.46 4.47
CA VAL A 299 -0.08 -5.74 3.50
C VAL A 299 -1.43 -6.42 3.45
N VAL A 300 -2.48 -5.61 3.43
CA VAL A 300 -3.84 -6.03 3.08
C VAL A 300 -4.35 -5.14 1.97
N GLY A 301 -5.11 -5.72 1.05
CA GLY A 301 -5.76 -4.99 -0.03
C GLY A 301 -7.17 -5.47 -0.27
N SER A 302 -8.04 -4.52 -0.61
CA SER A 302 -9.44 -4.79 -0.95
C SER A 302 -9.71 -4.38 -2.37
N ALA A 303 -10.60 -5.11 -3.04
CA ALA A 303 -11.15 -4.66 -4.31
C ALA A 303 -11.84 -3.30 -4.14
N TYR A 304 -11.69 -2.45 -5.16
CA TYR A 304 -12.24 -1.10 -5.17
C TYR A 304 -13.15 -0.90 -6.39
N ASP A 305 -14.45 -0.78 -6.13
CA ASP A 305 -15.44 -0.46 -7.15
C ASP A 305 -15.73 1.05 -7.16
N ARG A 306 -15.52 1.69 -8.31
CA ARG A 306 -15.80 3.12 -8.51
C ARG A 306 -17.30 3.41 -8.71
N SER A 307 -18.10 2.38 -8.96
CA SER A 307 -19.53 2.50 -9.23
C SER A 307 -20.38 2.52 -7.96
N GLN A 308 -19.78 2.13 -6.83
CA GLN A 308 -20.44 2.07 -5.53
C GLN A 308 -20.05 3.26 -4.64
N PRO A 309 -20.91 3.67 -3.70
CA PRO A 309 -20.50 4.52 -2.58
C PRO A 309 -19.29 3.92 -1.86
N VAL A 310 -18.44 4.76 -1.27
CA VAL A 310 -17.28 4.28 -0.51
C VAL A 310 -17.77 3.43 0.65
N PHE A 311 -18.59 4.00 1.52
CA PHE A 311 -19.25 3.24 2.58
C PHE A 311 -20.68 2.94 2.16
N ASP A 312 -21.04 1.66 2.08
CA ASP A 312 -22.38 1.19 1.71
C ASP A 312 -23.34 1.21 2.90
N THR A 313 -22.80 1.12 4.11
CA THR A 313 -23.52 1.14 5.39
C THR A 313 -23.85 2.54 5.90
N LEU A 314 -23.22 3.59 5.36
CA LEU A 314 -23.44 4.95 5.83
C LEU A 314 -24.70 5.57 5.24
N ALA A 315 -25.69 5.82 6.11
CA ALA A 315 -26.78 6.72 5.79
C ALA A 315 -26.23 8.13 5.51
N ASP A 316 -26.84 8.85 4.56
CA ASP A 316 -26.49 10.25 4.24
C ASP A 316 -27.02 11.19 5.34
N ASP A 317 -26.40 11.10 6.52
CA ASP A 317 -26.79 11.81 7.74
C ASP A 317 -25.62 12.66 8.29
N TYR A 318 -25.97 13.60 9.16
CA TYR A 318 -25.00 14.46 9.81
C TYR A 318 -24.13 13.67 10.78
N PHE A 319 -22.83 13.95 10.76
CA PHE A 319 -21.85 13.39 11.70
C PHE A 319 -21.72 11.87 11.66
N ASN A 320 -22.03 11.22 10.53
CA ASN A 320 -22.07 9.77 10.34
C ASN A 320 -20.70 9.06 10.28
N ALA A 321 -19.58 9.76 10.46
CA ALA A 321 -18.25 9.16 10.47
C ALA A 321 -17.31 9.84 11.47
N TRP A 322 -16.25 9.12 11.86
CA TRP A 322 -15.17 9.61 12.70
C TRP A 322 -13.91 9.82 11.87
N LEU A 323 -13.24 10.96 12.03
CA LEU A 323 -11.82 11.13 11.72
C LEU A 323 -11.05 11.01 13.03
N ARG A 324 -10.05 10.14 13.06
CA ARG A 324 -9.23 9.88 14.24
C ARG A 324 -7.77 10.06 13.88
N LEU A 325 -7.07 10.91 14.61
CA LEU A 325 -5.62 11.09 14.55
C LEU A 325 -5.06 10.59 15.87
N VAL A 326 -4.31 9.50 15.81
CA VAL A 326 -3.79 8.80 16.99
C VAL A 326 -2.28 8.96 16.98
N GLY A 327 -1.70 9.38 18.11
CA GLY A 327 -0.26 9.62 18.19
C GLY A 327 0.20 10.27 19.49
N ASN A 328 1.50 10.22 19.73
CA ASN A 328 2.09 10.57 21.02
C ASN A 328 2.38 12.07 21.19
N GLY A 329 2.48 12.83 20.10
CA GLY A 329 2.90 14.24 20.12
C GLY A 329 1.91 15.19 20.78
N PHE A 330 0.62 15.02 20.52
CA PHE A 330 -0.45 15.93 20.96
C PHE A 330 -1.70 15.20 21.51
N GLY A 331 -1.60 13.88 21.68
CA GLY A 331 -2.71 13.02 22.09
C GLY A 331 -3.71 12.73 20.98
N ASP A 332 -4.66 11.85 21.26
CA ASP A 332 -5.63 11.40 20.28
C ASP A 332 -6.69 12.48 19.98
N ILE A 333 -6.95 12.70 18.69
CA ILE A 333 -7.93 13.65 18.19
C ILE A 333 -9.01 12.88 17.45
N ASP A 334 -10.19 12.80 18.06
CA ASP A 334 -11.41 12.31 17.42
C ASP A 334 -12.28 13.49 16.95
N ARG A 335 -12.74 13.46 15.70
CA ARG A 335 -13.63 14.48 15.13
C ARG A 335 -14.74 13.83 14.33
N ALA A 336 -15.98 14.11 14.70
CA ALA A 336 -17.12 13.69 13.91
C ALA A 336 -17.20 14.51 12.62
N LEU A 337 -17.48 13.81 11.51
CA LEU A 337 -17.61 14.35 10.18
C LEU A 337 -18.82 13.76 9.47
N THR A 338 -19.31 14.44 8.44
CA THR A 338 -20.30 13.88 7.52
C THR A 338 -19.60 13.38 6.27
N TRP A 339 -19.71 12.08 5.99
CA TRP A 339 -19.38 11.49 4.71
C TRP A 339 -20.67 11.36 3.90
N THR A 340 -20.81 12.21 2.89
CA THR A 340 -22.02 12.23 2.05
C THR A 340 -22.02 11.07 1.06
N SER A 341 -23.20 10.72 0.54
CA SER A 341 -23.37 9.78 -0.59
C SER A 341 -22.55 10.14 -1.85
N ALA A 342 -22.20 11.42 -2.04
CA ALA A 342 -21.33 11.90 -3.12
C ALA A 342 -19.82 11.77 -2.82
N ASN A 343 -19.43 11.03 -1.78
CA ASN A 343 -18.05 10.89 -1.29
C ASN A 343 -17.36 12.23 -0.96
N ARG A 344 -18.15 13.19 -0.50
CA ARG A 344 -17.66 14.45 0.07
C ARG A 344 -17.63 14.35 1.58
N LEU A 345 -16.56 14.84 2.18
CA LEU A 345 -16.42 14.94 3.62
C LEU A 345 -16.67 16.37 4.05
N LEU A 346 -17.54 16.54 5.03
CA LEU A 346 -17.91 17.83 5.62
C LEU A 346 -17.57 17.81 7.10
N TYR A 347 -17.00 18.92 7.57
CA TYR A 347 -16.63 19.14 8.96
C TYR A 347 -17.19 20.49 9.41
N TYR A 348 -17.68 20.55 10.65
CA TYR A 348 -18.48 21.67 11.15
C TYR A 348 -17.87 22.36 12.38
N GLY A 349 -16.61 22.04 12.70
CA GLY A 349 -15.97 22.47 13.94
C GLY A 349 -15.13 23.73 13.78
N PRO A 350 -14.55 24.23 14.88
CA PRO A 350 -13.70 25.42 14.86
C PRO A 350 -12.37 25.20 14.13
N GLU A 351 -11.90 23.95 14.05
CA GLU A 351 -10.70 23.56 13.32
C GLU A 351 -10.93 23.52 11.79
N LYS A 352 -9.85 23.55 11.01
CA LYS A 352 -9.94 23.36 9.57
C LYS A 352 -9.59 21.93 9.24
N VAL A 353 -10.62 21.15 8.91
CA VAL A 353 -10.47 19.80 8.37
C VAL A 353 -10.78 19.82 6.88
N ARG A 354 -9.83 19.34 6.08
CA ARG A 354 -10.03 19.13 4.64
C ARG A 354 -9.70 17.69 4.32
N VAL A 355 -10.66 16.97 3.75
CA VAL A 355 -10.44 15.60 3.29
C VAL A 355 -10.87 15.49 1.83
N THR A 356 -10.06 14.81 1.04
CA THR A 356 -10.28 14.58 -0.39
C THR A 356 -10.19 13.09 -0.65
N PHE A 357 -11.30 12.53 -1.12
CA PHE A 357 -11.36 11.17 -1.64
C PHE A 357 -11.11 11.18 -3.15
N ASN A 358 -10.16 10.39 -3.61
CA ASN A 358 -9.89 10.20 -5.03
C ASN A 358 -10.63 8.97 -5.54
N ALA A 359 -11.82 9.18 -6.12
CA ALA A 359 -12.66 8.14 -6.69
C ALA A 359 -12.01 7.34 -7.84
N ARG A 360 -10.89 7.79 -8.40
CA ARG A 360 -10.15 7.00 -9.38
C ARG A 360 -9.31 5.92 -8.70
N THR A 361 -8.80 6.17 -7.51
CA THR A 361 -7.77 5.33 -6.87
C THR A 361 -8.18 4.73 -5.54
N GLY A 362 -9.25 5.20 -4.92
CA GLY A 362 -9.63 4.83 -3.54
C GLY A 362 -8.74 5.44 -2.46
N LEU A 363 -7.75 6.26 -2.85
CA LEU A 363 -6.88 7.00 -1.93
C LEU A 363 -7.61 8.20 -1.31
N VAL A 364 -7.31 8.44 -0.05
CA VAL A 364 -7.76 9.58 0.74
C VAL A 364 -6.54 10.43 1.09
N SER A 365 -6.70 11.75 1.03
CA SER A 365 -5.69 12.69 1.53
C SER A 365 -6.38 13.82 2.27
N GLY A 366 -5.68 14.44 3.20
CA GLY A 366 -6.28 15.55 3.93
C GLY A 366 -5.32 16.34 4.79
N SER A 367 -5.91 17.29 5.50
CA SER A 367 -5.23 18.10 6.49
C SER A 367 -6.13 18.41 7.67
N TYR A 368 -5.52 18.48 8.85
CA TYR A 368 -6.13 18.94 10.09
C TYR A 368 -5.32 20.15 10.60
N ILE A 369 -6.00 21.28 10.82
CA ILE A 369 -5.37 22.49 11.31
C ILE A 369 -6.14 23.01 12.52
N ASP A 370 -5.46 23.05 13.66
CA ASP A 370 -5.93 23.69 14.88
C ASP A 370 -5.00 24.87 15.20
N ALA A 371 -5.48 26.09 14.93
CA ALA A 371 -4.70 27.30 15.15
C ALA A 371 -4.50 27.63 16.63
N ALA A 372 -5.39 27.17 17.52
CA ALA A 372 -5.28 27.40 18.95
C ALA A 372 -4.21 26.49 19.57
N ALA A 373 -4.13 25.24 19.10
CA ALA A 373 -3.09 24.28 19.50
C ALA A 373 -1.78 24.41 18.69
N GLY A 374 -1.78 25.19 17.60
CA GLY A 374 -0.62 25.32 16.71
C GLY A 374 -0.37 24.10 15.82
N LEU A 375 -1.38 23.24 15.63
CA LEU A 375 -1.28 22.00 14.85
C LEU A 375 -1.57 22.25 13.37
N ASN A 376 -0.76 21.64 12.50
CA ASN A 376 -0.95 21.65 11.05
C ASN A 376 -0.47 20.31 10.45
N LEU A 377 -1.38 19.36 10.40
CA LEU A 377 -1.11 17.97 10.04
C LEU A 377 -1.61 17.71 8.62
N LYS A 378 -0.84 16.93 7.86
CA LYS A 378 -1.25 16.41 6.55
C LYS A 378 -1.18 14.90 6.58
N PHE A 379 -2.18 14.26 5.99
CA PHE A 379 -2.29 12.81 6.02
C PHE A 379 -2.60 12.21 4.65
N ASN A 380 -2.18 10.96 4.49
CA ASN A 380 -2.50 10.10 3.35
C ASN A 380 -3.06 8.78 3.86
N ALA A 381 -4.08 8.27 3.21
CA ALA A 381 -4.76 7.04 3.60
C ALA A 381 -5.34 6.32 2.38
N ALA A 382 -5.78 5.08 2.57
CA ALA A 382 -6.50 4.30 1.57
C ALA A 382 -7.76 3.72 2.19
N TYR A 383 -8.82 3.65 1.39
CA TYR A 383 -10.07 3.01 1.77
C TYR A 383 -10.02 1.50 1.55
N LEU A 384 -10.28 0.68 2.56
CA LEU A 384 -10.43 -0.77 2.44
C LEU A 384 -11.91 -1.15 2.37
N GLY A 385 -12.37 -1.48 1.16
CA GLY A 385 -13.76 -1.85 0.85
C GLY A 385 -14.35 -2.95 1.71
N GLU A 386 -13.61 -4.04 1.85
CA GLU A 386 -14.04 -5.24 2.59
C GLU A 386 -14.23 -4.94 4.09
N GLN A 387 -13.46 -4.01 4.62
CA GLN A 387 -13.40 -3.71 6.05
C GLN A 387 -14.14 -2.43 6.43
N GLN A 388 -14.68 -1.69 5.44
CA GLN A 388 -15.38 -0.42 5.64
C GLN A 388 -14.57 0.54 6.53
N ILE A 389 -13.28 0.72 6.21
CA ILE A 389 -12.36 1.61 6.96
C ILE A 389 -11.42 2.34 6.01
N VAL A 390 -11.09 3.59 6.31
CA VAL A 390 -9.96 4.30 5.72
C VAL A 390 -8.83 4.30 6.75
N SER A 391 -7.64 3.84 6.36
CA SER A 391 -6.46 3.86 7.24
C SER A 391 -5.24 4.42 6.52
N GLY A 392 -4.35 5.05 7.28
CA GLY A 392 -3.16 5.68 6.75
C GLY A 392 -2.27 6.29 7.81
N PHE A 393 -1.54 7.33 7.41
CA PHE A 393 -0.62 8.03 8.28
C PHE A 393 -0.63 9.55 8.10
N TYR A 394 -0.16 10.25 9.12
CA TYR A 394 0.32 11.62 9.05
C TYR A 394 1.76 11.70 9.58
N LEU A 395 2.46 12.78 9.26
CA LEU A 395 3.78 13.07 9.81
C LEU A 395 3.68 14.19 10.85
N ASP A 396 4.28 13.97 12.01
CA ASP A 396 4.49 14.99 13.05
C ASP A 396 5.91 14.88 13.59
N GLY A 397 6.62 16.00 13.71
CA GLY A 397 7.98 16.01 14.27
C GLY A 397 9.06 15.18 13.53
N GLY A 398 8.76 14.55 12.38
CA GLY A 398 9.65 13.59 11.73
C GLY A 398 9.30 12.12 11.98
N GLU A 399 8.23 11.89 12.73
CA GLU A 399 7.66 10.59 13.05
C GLU A 399 6.32 10.45 12.32
N SER A 400 5.92 9.23 12.01
CA SER A 400 4.66 8.92 11.35
C SER A 400 3.70 8.27 12.32
N GLU A 401 2.48 8.78 12.32
CA GLU A 401 1.43 8.45 13.26
C GLU A 401 0.15 8.08 12.50
N LEU A 402 -0.85 7.51 13.18
CA LEU A 402 -1.98 6.84 12.53
C LEU A 402 -3.16 7.81 12.28
N VAL A 403 -3.71 7.77 11.06
CA VAL A 403 -5.03 8.34 10.77
C VAL A 403 -6.01 7.24 10.40
N THR A 404 -7.23 7.31 10.93
CA THR A 404 -8.35 6.49 10.46
C THR A 404 -9.59 7.32 10.18
N ILE A 405 -10.40 6.87 9.22
CA ILE A 405 -11.78 7.33 9.03
C ILE A 405 -12.69 6.11 8.99
N GLU A 406 -13.71 6.11 9.84
CA GLU A 406 -14.61 4.97 10.02
C GLU A 406 -16.06 5.41 10.20
N PRO A 407 -17.04 4.53 9.89
CA PRO A 407 -18.43 4.79 10.21
C PRO A 407 -18.64 5.10 11.70
N ARG A 408 -19.50 6.07 11.98
CA ARG A 408 -19.98 6.34 13.32
C ARG A 408 -21.29 5.56 13.53
N PRO A 409 -21.37 4.71 14.57
CA PRO A 409 -22.59 4.00 14.93
C PRO A 409 -23.76 4.90 15.32
#